data_AF-A0AAW1CNX4-F1
#
_entry.id   AF-A0AAW1CNX4-F1
#
_cell.length_a   1.000
_cell.length_b   1.000
_cell.length_c   1.000
_cell.angle_alpha   90.00
_cell.angle_beta   90.00
_cell.angle_gamma   90.00
#
_symmetry.space_group_name_H-M   'P 1'
#
loop_
_entity.id
_entity.type
_entity.pdbx_description
1 polymer ?
#
loop_
_entity_poly.entity_id
_entity_poly.type
_entity_poly.pdbx_seq_one_letter_code
_entity_poly.pdbx_strand_id
1 'polypeptide(L)'
;MDNEALQFPSGVKVRQDRLWILTSRLQNFIVGNVTEDEKSYRILSAPIDKLTRGTKCESQTTAENLTTQQIRPSSSSGYASTITFTRARGSYA
;
A
#
# COMPACT_ATOMS: atom_id res chain seq x y z
N MET A 1 15.04 -16.00 5.16
CA MET A 1 14.70 -15.17 3.98
C MET A 1 14.98 -16.00 2.75
N ASP A 2 14.06 -16.01 1.78
CA ASP A 2 14.24 -16.71 0.51
C ASP A 2 15.03 -15.79 -0.44
N ASN A 3 16.31 -16.11 -0.64
CA ASN A 3 17.23 -15.31 -1.46
C ASN A 3 17.08 -15.60 -2.97
N GLU A 4 16.18 -16.51 -3.35
CA GLU A 4 16.00 -16.93 -4.74
C GLU A 4 14.71 -16.41 -5.35
N ALA A 5 13.64 -16.24 -4.56
CA ALA A 5 12.33 -15.89 -5.09
C ALA A 5 12.24 -14.45 -5.61
N LEU A 6 12.76 -13.45 -4.90
CA LEU A 6 12.55 -12.03 -5.18
C LEU A 6 13.87 -11.31 -5.48
N GLN A 7 14.51 -11.66 -6.61
CA GLN A 7 15.79 -11.05 -7.01
C GLN A 7 15.61 -9.69 -7.72
N PHE A 8 14.66 -9.60 -8.64
CA PHE A 8 14.35 -8.33 -9.32
C PHE A 8 12.83 -8.23 -9.59
N PRO A 9 12.08 -7.36 -8.87
CA PRO A 9 10.65 -7.19 -9.10
C PRO A 9 10.41 -6.38 -10.39
N SER A 10 10.16 -7.08 -11.49
CA SER A 10 9.91 -6.47 -12.81
C SER A 10 8.48 -5.95 -12.98
N GLY A 11 7.55 -6.35 -12.11
CA GLY A 11 6.20 -5.80 -12.10
C GLY A 11 5.49 -5.99 -10.77
N VAL A 12 4.67 -5.02 -10.38
CA VAL A 12 3.87 -5.05 -9.15
C VAL A 12 2.45 -4.58 -9.47
N LYS A 13 1.45 -5.35 -9.05
CA LYS A 13 0.03 -4.98 -9.17
C LYS A 13 -0.75 -5.37 -7.93
N VAL A 14 -1.77 -4.59 -7.61
CA VAL A 14 -2.77 -4.91 -6.58
C VAL A 14 -4.08 -5.27 -7.27
N ARG A 15 -4.67 -6.40 -6.87
CA ARG A 15 -5.99 -6.84 -7.34
C ARG A 15 -6.64 -7.72 -6.30
N GLN A 16 -7.90 -7.43 -5.95
CA GLN A 16 -8.73 -8.21 -5.02
C GLN A 16 -8.02 -8.42 -3.67
N ASP A 17 -7.56 -7.34 -3.03
CA ASP A 17 -6.84 -7.32 -1.74
C ASP A 17 -5.57 -8.19 -1.67
N ARG A 18 -5.03 -8.52 -2.85
CA ARG A 18 -3.78 -9.26 -2.99
C ARG A 18 -2.75 -8.43 -3.74
N LEU A 19 -1.53 -8.53 -3.27
CA LEU A 19 -0.35 -8.06 -3.98
C LEU A 19 0.12 -9.17 -4.93
N TRP A 20 0.38 -8.81 -6.16
CA TRP A 20 0.94 -9.65 -7.21
C TRP A 20 2.27 -9.07 -7.65
N ILE A 21 3.32 -9.89 -7.66
CA ILE A 21 4.66 -9.48 -8.04
C ILE A 21 5.15 -10.41 -9.14
N LEU A 22 5.53 -9.84 -10.29
CA LEU A 22 6.34 -10.51 -11.29
C LEU A 22 7.81 -10.23 -10.94
N THR A 23 8.61 -11.29 -10.85
CA THR A 23 10.03 -11.21 -10.54
C THR A 23 10.84 -12.00 -11.55
N SER A 24 12.01 -11.48 -11.90
CA SER A 24 12.94 -12.07 -12.85
C SER A 24 14.38 -12.07 -12.30
N ARG A 25 15.29 -12.72 -13.02
CA ARG A 25 16.74 -12.63 -12.76
C ARG A 25 17.41 -11.66 -13.75
N LEU A 26 16.92 -10.42 -13.80
CA LEU A 26 17.35 -9.44 -14.82
C LEU A 26 18.87 -9.19 -14.76
N GLN A 27 19.43 -9.14 -13.55
CA GLN A 27 20.87 -8.95 -13.37
C GLN A 27 21.69 -10.06 -14.03
N ASN A 28 21.22 -11.32 -14.01
CA ASN A 28 21.86 -12.45 -14.68
C ASN A 28 21.75 -12.34 -16.20
N PHE A 29 20.60 -11.87 -16.69
CA PHE A 29 20.39 -11.61 -18.11
C PHE A 29 21.36 -10.55 -18.65
N ILE A 30 21.55 -9.45 -17.92
CA ILE A 30 22.46 -8.36 -18.32
C ILE A 30 23.91 -8.84 -18.45
N VAL A 31 24.36 -9.74 -17.57
CA VAL A 31 25.74 -10.25 -17.58
C VAL A 31 25.92 -11.56 -18.38
N GLY A 32 24.88 -12.03 -19.06
CA GLY A 32 24.92 -13.26 -19.86
C GLY A 32 25.03 -14.55 -19.04
N ASN A 33 24.72 -14.52 -17.75
CA ASN A 33 24.80 -15.67 -16.84
C ASN A 33 23.41 -16.27 -16.55
N VAL A 34 22.66 -16.57 -17.62
CA VAL A 34 21.34 -17.20 -17.53
C VAL A 34 21.48 -18.70 -17.72
N THR A 35 21.15 -19.45 -16.69
CA THR A 35 21.10 -20.90 -16.62
C THR A 35 19.70 -21.39 -17.06
N GLU A 36 19.63 -22.23 -18.09
CA GLU A 36 18.35 -22.73 -18.64
C GLU A 36 17.62 -23.70 -17.69
N ASP A 37 18.37 -24.34 -16.80
CA ASP A 37 17.90 -25.28 -15.78
C ASP A 37 17.26 -24.60 -14.56
N GLU A 38 17.40 -23.28 -14.43
CA GLU A 38 16.88 -22.53 -13.29
C GLU A 38 15.60 -21.74 -13.59
N LYS A 39 14.69 -21.69 -12.61
CA LYS A 39 13.46 -20.88 -12.68
C LYS A 39 13.81 -19.39 -12.65
N SER A 40 13.94 -18.79 -13.83
CA SER A 40 14.34 -17.40 -14.02
C SER A 40 13.22 -16.37 -13.84
N TYR A 41 11.95 -16.78 -13.95
CA TYR A 41 10.77 -15.93 -13.79
C TYR A 41 9.80 -16.54 -12.78
N ARG A 42 9.21 -15.71 -11.91
CA ARG A 42 8.19 -16.16 -10.94
C ARG A 42 7.07 -15.13 -10.81
N ILE A 43 5.88 -15.63 -10.48
CA ILE A 43 4.75 -14.81 -10.04
C ILE A 43 4.49 -15.12 -8.58
N LEU A 44 4.65 -14.12 -7.72
CA LEU A 44 4.42 -14.23 -6.28
C LEU A 44 3.12 -13.51 -5.95
N SER A 45 2.36 -14.04 -4.97
CA SER A 45 1.19 -13.34 -4.47
C SER A 45 0.96 -13.56 -2.98
N ALA A 46 0.47 -12.53 -2.31
CA ALA A 46 0.06 -12.61 -0.91
C ALA A 46 -1.08 -11.63 -0.62
N PRO A 47 -1.96 -11.95 0.35
CA PRO A 47 -2.92 -11.00 0.89
C PRO A 47 -2.21 -9.77 1.47
N ILE A 48 -2.71 -8.58 1.18
CA ILE A 48 -2.09 -7.32 1.64
C ILE A 48 -2.13 -7.22 3.16
N ASP A 49 -3.26 -7.58 3.78
CA ASP A 49 -3.43 -7.57 5.24
C ASP A 49 -2.33 -8.39 5.93
N LYS A 50 -2.00 -9.57 5.39
CA LYS A 50 -0.94 -10.43 5.92
C LYS A 50 0.45 -9.81 5.77
N LEU A 51 0.70 -9.10 4.67
CA LEU A 51 1.99 -8.46 4.42
C LEU A 51 2.21 -7.23 5.30
N THR A 52 1.15 -6.50 5.63
CA THR A 52 1.24 -5.24 6.39
C THR A 52 1.05 -5.41 7.89
N ARG A 53 0.48 -6.53 8.35
CA ARG A 53 0.18 -6.80 9.77
C ARG A 53 1.39 -6.60 10.69
N GLY A 54 1.19 -5.86 11.79
CA GLY A 54 2.23 -5.56 12.78
C GLY A 54 3.32 -4.61 12.27
N THR A 55 3.15 -4.04 11.07
CA THR A 55 4.05 -3.03 10.52
C THR A 55 3.40 -1.65 10.56
N LYS A 56 4.19 -0.59 10.34
CA LYS A 56 3.66 0.77 10.18
C LYS A 56 2.72 0.92 8.98
N CYS A 57 2.73 -0.04 8.06
CA CYS A 57 1.87 -0.06 6.87
C CYS A 57 0.53 -0.77 7.12
N GLU A 58 0.29 -1.32 8.31
CA GLU A 58 -1.00 -1.94 8.66
C GLU A 58 -2.11 -0.89 8.57
N SER A 59 -3.12 -1.14 7.72
CA SER A 59 -4.28 -0.26 7.63
C SER A 59 -5.07 -0.32 8.93
N GLN A 60 -5.16 0.80 9.64
CA GLN A 60 -6.18 0.95 10.67
C GLN A 60 -7.49 1.16 9.92
N THR A 61 -8.20 0.07 9.60
CA THR A 61 -9.63 0.16 9.31
C THR A 61 -10.33 0.47 10.63
N THR A 62 -10.08 1.66 11.16
CA THR A 62 -11.04 2.30 12.03
C THR A 62 -12.22 2.51 11.11
N ALA A 63 -13.27 1.70 11.29
CA ALA A 63 -14.60 2.16 10.97
C ALA A 63 -14.75 3.43 11.79
N GLU A 64 -14.33 4.56 11.22
CA GLU A 64 -14.70 5.84 11.72
C GLU A 64 -16.22 5.84 11.55
N ASN A 65 -16.92 5.50 12.63
CA ASN A 65 -17.97 6.40 13.04
C ASN A 65 -17.31 7.79 13.06
N LEU A 66 -17.35 8.47 11.91
CA LEU A 66 -17.06 9.88 11.71
C LEU A 66 -18.12 10.69 12.48
N THR A 67 -18.34 10.37 13.75
CA THR A 67 -18.82 11.29 14.75
C THR A 67 -17.66 12.24 15.02
N THR A 68 -17.66 13.33 14.27
CA THR A 68 -17.15 14.66 14.63
C THR A 68 -16.44 14.71 15.98
N GLN A 69 -15.18 14.28 16.04
CA GLN A 69 -14.33 14.50 17.21
C GLN A 69 -12.96 14.98 16.73
N GLN A 70 -12.93 16.30 16.52
CA GLN A 70 -11.84 17.20 16.83
C GLN A 70 -10.50 16.98 16.12
N ILE A 71 -10.36 17.73 15.02
CA ILE A 71 -9.09 18.26 14.52
C ILE A 71 -8.33 18.86 15.70
N ARG A 72 -7.29 18.17 16.20
CA ARG A 72 -6.27 18.77 17.07
C ARG A 72 -5.22 19.41 16.15
N PRO A 73 -5.11 20.74 16.08
CA PRO A 73 -4.02 21.35 15.33
C PRO A 73 -2.72 21.12 16.11
N SER A 74 -1.83 20.29 15.58
CA SER A 74 -0.44 20.29 16.03
C SER A 74 0.18 21.62 15.61
N SER A 75 0.51 22.43 16.60
CA SER A 75 1.13 23.74 16.45
C SER A 75 2.48 23.65 15.72
N SER A 76 2.51 24.08 14.46
CA SER A 76 3.67 24.76 13.88
C SER A 76 3.24 25.72 12.78
N SER A 77 3.21 27.01 13.14
CA SER A 77 3.46 28.18 12.28
C SER A 77 2.59 28.40 11.02
N GLY A 78 1.70 29.41 11.08
CA GLY A 78 1.28 30.20 9.90
C GLY A 78 -0.17 30.06 9.42
N TYR A 79 -1.07 30.87 10.00
CA TYR A 79 -2.46 31.20 9.67
C TYR A 79 -2.74 31.43 8.16
N ALA A 80 -3.93 31.20 7.56
CA ALA A 80 -5.29 30.93 8.04
C ALA A 80 -6.10 30.22 6.93
N SER A 81 -7.05 29.34 7.29
CA SER A 81 -8.16 28.99 6.40
C SER A 81 -9.46 29.15 7.16
N THR A 82 -10.18 30.22 6.87
CA THR A 82 -11.54 30.45 7.37
C THR A 82 -12.46 29.44 6.71
N ILE A 83 -12.91 28.42 7.45
CA ILE A 83 -13.94 27.49 6.98
C ILE A 83 -15.30 27.99 7.48
N THR A 84 -16.09 28.57 6.58
CA THR A 84 -17.46 28.99 6.88
C THR A 84 -18.42 27.81 6.65
N PHE A 85 -18.99 27.28 7.73
CA PHE A 85 -20.03 26.25 7.64
C PHE A 85 -21.41 26.91 7.52
N THR A 86 -22.07 26.77 6.38
CA THR A 86 -23.48 27.11 6.22
C THR A 86 -24.35 25.91 6.62
N ARG A 87 -25.25 26.13 7.57
CA ARG A 87 -26.16 25.11 8.14
C ARG A 87 -27.25 24.72 7.14
N ALA A 88 -27.22 23.51 6.60
CA ALA A 88 -28.39 22.92 5.95
C ALA A 88 -29.35 22.37 7.01
N ARG A 89 -30.52 22.98 7.16
CA ARG A 89 -31.67 22.39 7.89
C ARG A 89 -32.46 21.55 6.88
N GLY A 90 -32.38 20.23 6.99
CA GLY A 90 -33.33 19.31 6.34
C GLY A 90 -34.42 18.91 7.33
N SER A 91 -35.67 19.29 7.03
CA SER A 91 -36.87 19.00 7.80
C SER A 91 -37.37 17.60 7.47
N TYR A 92 -37.70 16.80 8.49
CA TYR A 92 -38.44 15.56 8.30
C TYR A 92 -39.92 15.92 8.07
N ALA A 93 -40.48 15.43 6.97
CA ALA A 93 -41.91 15.35 6.72
C ALA A 93 -42.22 13.92 6.30
#